data_AF-B7BF00-F1
#
_entry.id   AF-B7BF00-F1
#
_cell.length_a   1.000
_cell.length_b   1.000
_cell.length_c   1.000
_cell.angle_alpha   90.00
_cell.angle_beta   90.00
_cell.angle_gamma   90.00
#
_symmetry.space_group_name_H-M   'P 1'
#
loop_
_entity.id
_entity.type
_entity.pdbx_description
1 polymer ?
#
loop_
_entity_poly.entity_id
_entity_poly.type
_entity_poly.pdbx_seq_one_letter_code
_entity_poly.pdbx_strand_id
1 'polypeptide(L)' 'PGSFDDENEGFAGEEAERIYDEVFYFTDAENLKLSDNELIEVLKEDNPDWFD' A
#
# COMPACT_ATOMS: atom_id res chain seq x y z
N PRO A 1 2.66 -2.30 -24.32
CA PRO A 1 2.28 -2.69 -22.95
C PRO A 1 2.25 -4.21 -22.89
N GLY A 2 2.74 -4.81 -21.80
CA GLY A 2 2.68 -6.26 -21.61
C GLY A 2 1.23 -6.76 -21.50
N SER A 3 1.04 -8.05 -21.71
CA SER A 3 -0.25 -8.70 -21.42
C SER A 3 -0.37 -8.94 -19.93
N PHE A 4 -1.60 -9.01 -19.42
CA PHE A 4 -1.83 -9.58 -18.09
C PHE A 4 -1.37 -11.05 -18.08
N ASP A 5 -0.86 -11.50 -16.94
CA ASP A 5 -0.27 -12.81 -16.68
C ASP A 5 0.96 -13.14 -17.56
N ASP A 6 1.82 -12.15 -17.88
CA ASP A 6 3.05 -12.37 -18.67
C ASP A 6 4.30 -12.72 -17.82
N GLU A 7 5.32 -13.31 -18.45
CA GLU A 7 6.54 -13.78 -17.79
C GLU A 7 7.36 -12.67 -17.09
N ASN A 8 7.08 -11.39 -17.39
CA ASN A 8 7.70 -10.22 -16.76
C ASN A 8 6.84 -9.62 -15.66
N GLU A 9 5.76 -10.27 -15.23
CA GLU A 9 4.99 -9.86 -14.05
C GLU A 9 5.74 -10.14 -12.75
N GLY A 10 5.55 -9.25 -11.77
CA GLY A 10 6.19 -9.32 -10.46
C GLY A 10 7.40 -8.39 -10.31
N PHE A 11 8.09 -8.53 -9.17
CA PHE A 11 9.27 -7.73 -8.88
C PHE A 11 10.52 -8.31 -9.55
N ALA A 12 11.45 -7.45 -9.93
CA ALA A 12 12.73 -7.87 -10.49
C ALA A 12 13.61 -8.66 -9.49
N GLY A 13 13.26 -8.65 -8.20
CA GLY A 13 13.89 -9.45 -7.15
C GLY A 13 13.33 -9.14 -5.75
N GLU A 14 13.75 -9.93 -4.75
CA GLU A 14 13.30 -9.84 -3.35
C GLU A 14 13.55 -8.47 -2.72
N GLU A 15 14.63 -7.78 -3.11
CA GLU A 15 14.92 -6.43 -2.62
C GLU A 15 13.85 -5.42 -3.08
N ALA A 16 13.42 -5.53 -4.33
CA ALA A 16 12.39 -4.63 -4.88
C ALA A 16 11.01 -4.92 -4.25
N GLU A 17 10.70 -6.19 -4.00
CA GLU A 17 9.50 -6.61 -3.26
C GLU A 17 9.52 -6.06 -1.82
N ARG A 18 10.64 -6.21 -1.10
CA ARG A 18 10.77 -5.68 0.26
C ARG A 18 10.65 -4.16 0.32
N ILE A 19 11.26 -3.44 -0.62
CA ILE A 19 11.12 -1.98 -0.72
C ILE A 19 9.66 -1.60 -0.99
N TYR A 20 8.96 -2.37 -1.81
CA TYR A 20 7.55 -2.13 -2.07
C TYR A 20 6.70 -2.23 -0.79
N ASP A 21 6.88 -3.30 -0.02
CA ASP A 21 6.17 -3.50 1.25
C ASP A 21 6.57 -2.48 2.33
N GLU A 22 7.79 -1.95 2.29
CA GLU A 22 8.25 -0.90 3.20
C GLU A 22 7.67 0.48 2.85
N VAL A 23 7.48 0.77 1.56
CA VAL A 23 7.09 2.11 1.08
C VAL A 23 5.58 2.27 0.92
N PHE A 24 4.88 1.23 0.47
CA PHE A 24 3.45 1.29 0.19
C PHE A 24 2.64 0.70 1.35
N TYR A 25 1.74 1.50 1.91
CA TYR A 25 0.72 1.00 2.84
C TYR A 25 -0.55 0.64 2.08
N PHE A 26 -1.08 -0.54 2.37
CA PHE A 26 -2.37 -1.00 1.89
C PHE A 26 -3.37 -0.98 3.03
N THR A 27 -4.57 -0.48 2.75
CA THR A 27 -5.69 -0.53 3.69
C THR A 27 -6.84 -1.32 3.08
N ASP A 28 -7.71 -1.85 3.93
CA ASP A 28 -8.86 -2.63 3.48
C ASP A 28 -9.85 -1.77 2.68
N ALA A 29 -10.53 -2.40 1.72
CA ALA A 29 -11.55 -1.73 0.92
C ALA A 29 -12.71 -1.17 1.75
N GLU A 30 -12.94 -1.70 2.95
CA GLU A 30 -13.91 -1.17 3.93
C GLU A 30 -13.42 0.17 4.52
N ASN A 31 -12.13 0.28 4.85
CA ASN A 31 -11.54 1.50 5.39
C ASN A 31 -11.58 2.63 4.35
N LEU A 32 -11.41 2.30 3.06
CA LEU A 32 -11.54 3.27 1.97
C LEU A 32 -12.95 3.89 1.81
N LYS A 33 -13.97 3.32 2.45
CA LYS A 33 -15.35 3.86 2.45
C LYS A 33 -15.63 4.80 3.62
N LEU A 34 -14.71 4.91 4.57
CA LEU A 34 -14.85 5.79 5.73
C LEU A 34 -14.82 7.26 5.31
N SER A 35 -15.31 8.14 6.20
CA SER A 35 -15.09 9.56 6.01
C SER A 35 -13.60 9.91 6.16
N ASP A 36 -13.17 11.03 5.58
CA ASP A 36 -11.77 11.47 5.65
C ASP A 36 -11.23 11.49 7.09
N ASN A 37 -12.02 11.96 8.05
CA ASN A 37 -11.60 12.02 9.46
C ASN A 37 -11.39 10.62 10.05
N GLU A 38 -12.32 9.70 9.80
CA GLU A 38 -12.23 8.32 10.29
C GLU A 38 -11.09 7.55 9.60
N LEU A 39 -10.90 7.74 8.29
CA LEU A 39 -9.79 7.15 7.55
C LEU A 39 -8.44 7.66 8.08
N ILE A 40 -8.32 8.95 8.38
CA ILE A 40 -7.10 9.52 8.98
C ILE A 40 -6.82 8.89 10.35
N GLU A 41 -7.84 8.66 11.18
CA GLU A 41 -7.65 7.98 12.47
C GLU A 41 -7.10 6.56 12.31
N VAL A 42 -7.65 5.79 11.36
CA VAL A 42 -7.15 4.44 11.05
C VAL A 42 -5.71 4.48 10.54
N LEU A 43 -5.39 5.37 9.59
CA LEU A 43 -4.05 5.46 9.01
C LEU A 43 -2.99 5.90 10.04
N LYS A 44 -3.36 6.74 11.00
CA LYS A 44 -2.48 7.21 12.07
C LYS A 44 -2.12 6.13 13.08
N GLU A 45 -2.96 5.13 13.29
CA GLU A 45 -2.70 4.04 14.24
C GLU A 45 -1.44 3.26 13.81
N ASP A 46 -1.36 2.94 12.51
CA ASP A 46 -0.25 2.17 11.95
C ASP A 46 0.91 3.07 11.48
N ASN A 47 0.61 4.29 11.04
CA ASN A 47 1.59 5.21 10.42
C ASN A 47 1.53 6.61 11.04
N PRO A 48 1.85 6.76 12.34
CA PRO A 48 1.75 8.05 13.03
C PRO A 48 2.66 9.12 12.40
N ASP A 49 3.88 8.72 12.01
CA ASP A 49 4.92 9.61 11.46
C ASP A 49 4.52 10.28 10.12
N TRP A 50 3.45 9.81 9.45
CA TRP A 50 2.97 10.41 8.19
C TRP A 50 2.15 11.67 8.37
N PHE A 51 1.67 11.92 9.59
CA PHE A 51 0.73 12.98 9.89
C PHE A 51 1.28 14.06 10.84
N ASP A 52 2.59 14.01 11.10
CA ASP A 52 3.35 14.97 11.92
C ASP A 52 3.92 16.14 11.10
#